data_AF-A0A9C9GQQ5-F1
#
_entry.id   AF-A0A9C9GQQ5-F1
#
_cell.length_a   1.000
_cell.length_b   1.000
_cell.length_c   1.000
_cell.angle_alpha   90.00
_cell.angle_beta   90.00
_cell.angle_gamma   90.00
#
_symmetry.space_group_name_H-M   'P 1'
#
loop_
_entity.id
_entity.type
_entity.pdbx_description
1 polymer ?
#
loop_
_entity_poly.entity_id
_entity_poly.type
_entity_poly.pdbx_seq_one_letter_code
_entity_poly.pdbx_strand_id
1 'polypeptide(L)'
;MINNDYVIKIRELSSDYYQNQIALDAYRAERKVLLDKIDEECNGRKSVEEVDGSGADEATEVVKESSILMKTIAFFKNNEDGK
;
A
#
# COMPACT_ATOMS: atom_id res chain seq x y z
N MET A 1 19.29 5.88 8.56
CA MET A 1 19.65 4.74 7.68
C MET A 1 18.53 3.72 7.88
N ILE A 2 17.78 3.37 6.83
CA ILE A 2 16.64 2.45 6.96
C ILE A 2 17.17 1.10 7.46
N ASN A 3 16.59 0.57 8.53
CA ASN A 3 16.96 -0.75 9.05
C ASN A 3 16.77 -1.82 7.95
N ASN A 4 17.82 -2.58 7.66
CA ASN A 4 17.78 -3.67 6.66
C ASN A 4 16.68 -4.69 6.98
N ASP A 5 16.32 -4.83 8.26
CA ASP A 5 15.26 -5.70 8.74
C ASP A 5 13.89 -5.37 8.12
N TYR A 6 13.58 -4.10 7.89
CA TYR A 6 12.31 -3.72 7.24
C TYR A 6 12.27 -4.16 5.78
N VAL A 7 13.41 -4.07 5.08
CA VAL A 7 13.52 -4.52 3.69
C VAL A 7 13.28 -6.03 3.60
N ILE A 8 13.85 -6.80 4.54
CA ILE A 8 13.64 -8.25 4.63
C ILE A 8 12.17 -8.55 4.88
N LYS A 9 11.54 -7.93 5.89
CA LYS A 9 10.13 -8.15 6.24
C LYS A 9 9.17 -7.81 5.09
N ILE A 10 9.39 -6.68 4.41
CA ILE A 10 8.55 -6.30 3.25
C ILE A 10 8.70 -7.33 2.11
N ARG A 11 9.92 -7.85 1.91
CA ARG A 11 10.18 -8.85 0.87
C ARG A 11 9.51 -10.19 1.20
N GLU A 12 9.63 -10.66 2.43
CA GLU A 12 8.96 -11.89 2.91
C GLU A 12 7.44 -11.75 2.78
N LEU A 13 6.88 -10.66 3.29
CA LEU A 13 5.46 -10.36 3.19
C LEU A 13 4.96 -10.34 1.73
N SER A 14 5.75 -9.76 0.82
CA SER A 14 5.45 -9.78 -0.62
C SER A 14 5.48 -11.18 -1.19
N SER A 15 6.48 -11.99 -0.80
CA SER A 15 6.60 -13.39 -1.22
C SER A 15 5.38 -14.20 -0.80
N ASP A 16 4.96 -14.07 0.46
CA ASP A 16 3.82 -14.81 1.00
C ASP A 16 2.52 -14.45 0.28
N TYR A 17 2.33 -13.17 -0.05
CA TYR A 17 1.19 -12.73 -0.85
C TYR A 17 1.20 -13.29 -2.28
N TYR A 18 2.32 -13.21 -3.00
CA TYR A 18 2.41 -13.73 -4.37
C TYR A 18 2.36 -15.25 -4.44
N GLN A 19 2.73 -15.94 -3.36
CA GLN A 19 2.58 -17.38 -3.22
C GLN A 19 1.17 -17.79 -2.74
N ASN A 20 0.22 -16.84 -2.63
CA ASN A 20 -1.14 -17.04 -2.14
C ASN A 20 -1.22 -17.65 -0.73
N GLN A 21 -0.20 -17.44 0.11
CA GLN A 21 -0.21 -17.89 1.51
C GLN A 21 -1.06 -16.98 2.40
N ILE A 22 -1.19 -15.70 2.00
CA ILE A 22 -1.99 -14.70 2.69
C ILE A 22 -2.95 -13.99 1.73
N ALA A 23 -4.09 -13.55 2.24
CA ALA A 23 -5.06 -12.76 1.48
C ALA A 23 -4.58 -11.32 1.26
N LEU A 24 -5.12 -10.67 0.22
CA LEU A 24 -4.78 -9.28 -0.13
C LEU A 24 -4.98 -8.30 1.03
N ASP A 25 -6.05 -8.48 1.81
CA ASP A 25 -6.36 -7.57 2.92
C ASP A 25 -5.36 -7.73 4.07
N ALA A 26 -4.96 -8.96 4.38
CA ALA A 26 -3.91 -9.24 5.36
C ALA A 26 -2.56 -8.64 4.92
N TYR A 27 -2.19 -8.87 3.66
CA TYR A 27 -0.99 -8.27 3.06
C TYR A 27 -0.99 -6.74 3.17
N ARG A 28 -2.11 -6.08 2.86
CA ARG A 28 -2.23 -4.62 2.94
C ARG A 28 -2.13 -4.10 4.37
N ALA A 29 -2.80 -4.77 5.31
CA ALA A 29 -2.78 -4.39 6.71
C ALA A 29 -1.35 -4.46 7.29
N GLU A 30 -0.67 -5.58 7.10
CA GLU A 30 0.70 -5.77 7.59
C GLU A 30 1.69 -4.84 6.90
N ARG A 31 1.55 -4.64 5.59
CA ARG A 31 2.41 -3.73 4.84
C ARG A 31 2.24 -2.28 5.29
N LYS A 32 1.03 -1.87 5.65
CA LYS A 32 0.77 -0.54 6.21
C LYS A 32 1.51 -0.36 7.53
N VAL A 33 1.38 -1.31 8.47
CA VAL A 33 2.06 -1.26 9.77
C VAL A 33 3.58 -1.15 9.62
N LEU A 34 4.16 -1.89 8.67
CA LEU A 34 5.61 -1.80 8.40
C LEU A 34 6.00 -0.43 7.86
N LEU A 35 5.23 0.14 6.93
CA LEU A 35 5.51 1.44 6.35
C LEU A 35 5.32 2.57 7.35
N ASP A 36 4.29 2.48 8.21
CA ASP A 36 4.04 3.46 9.26
C ASP A 36 5.24 3.49 10.20
N LYS A 37 5.74 2.34 10.67
CA LYS A 37 6.96 2.28 11.52
C LYS A 37 8.21 2.87 10.84
N ILE A 38 8.39 2.65 9.54
CA ILE A 38 9.49 3.26 8.78
C ILE A 38 9.33 4.78 8.75
N ASP A 39 8.11 5.28 8.56
CA ASP A 39 7.80 6.71 8.58
C ASP A 39 8.07 7.30 9.97
N GLU A 40 7.69 6.62 11.05
CA GLU A 40 7.98 7.03 12.42
C GLU A 40 9.49 7.14 12.66
N GLU A 41 10.26 6.12 12.27
CA GLU A 41 11.71 6.08 12.46
C GLU A 41 12.46 7.13 11.62
N CYS A 42 12.00 7.37 10.39
CA CYS A 42 12.70 8.27 9.46
C CYS A 42 12.28 9.73 9.62
N ASN A 43 11.00 9.98 9.87
CA ASN A 43 10.42 11.32 9.88
C ASN A 43 10.03 11.78 11.30
N GLY A 44 10.16 10.93 12.32
CA GLY A 44 9.91 11.28 13.73
C GLY A 44 8.44 11.57 14.05
N ARG A 45 7.52 11.24 13.13
CA ARG A 45 6.08 11.37 13.36
C ARG A 45 5.61 10.14 14.13
N LYS A 46 5.06 10.30 15.32
CA LYS A 46 4.36 9.19 16.00
C LYS A 46 3.11 8.86 15.19
N SER A 47 2.87 7.59 14.92
CA SER A 47 1.64 7.11 14.32
C SER A 47 0.46 7.60 15.16
N VAL A 48 -0.47 8.28 14.50
CA VAL A 48 -1.69 8.78 15.11
C VAL A 48 -2.64 7.59 15.25
N GLU A 49 -2.41 6.76 16.26
CA GLU A 49 -3.46 5.96 16.88
C GLU A 49 -3.72 6.58 18.26
N GLU A 50 -5.00 6.85 18.55
CA GLU A 50 -5.53 7.62 19.70
C GLU A 50 -5.66 9.16 19.50
N VAL A 51 -6.52 9.59 18.58
CA VAL A 51 -7.39 10.75 18.87
C VAL A 51 -8.83 10.32 18.60
N ASP A 52 -9.45 9.83 19.67
CA ASP A 52 -10.88 9.72 19.83
C ASP A 52 -11.47 11.15 19.84
N GLY A 53 -12.44 11.42 18.96
CA GLY A 53 -13.41 12.51 19.07
C GLY A 53 -12.94 13.97 19.15
N SER A 54 -13.45 14.77 18.20
CA SER A 54 -13.66 16.24 18.27
C SER A 54 -12.47 17.15 17.93
N GLY A 55 -12.53 17.76 16.74
CA GLY A 55 -11.79 18.97 16.42
C GLY A 55 -11.72 19.25 14.93
N ALA A 56 -12.81 19.80 14.38
CA ALA A 56 -12.85 20.35 13.03
C ALA A 56 -11.74 21.39 12.82
N ASP A 57 -10.98 21.27 11.74
CA ASP A 57 -10.99 22.21 10.60
C ASP A 57 -9.72 21.99 9.77
N GLU A 58 -9.88 21.42 8.57
CA GLU A 58 -9.32 21.97 7.33
C GLU A 58 -9.81 21.11 6.16
N ALA A 59 -10.94 21.52 5.60
CA ALA A 59 -11.42 21.02 4.32
C ALA A 59 -10.50 21.57 3.21
N THR A 60 -9.79 20.67 2.53
CA THR A 60 -9.48 20.87 1.11
C THR A 60 -9.78 19.59 0.34
N GLU A 61 -10.97 19.57 -0.26
CA GLU A 61 -11.29 18.71 -1.39
C GLU A 61 -10.21 18.86 -2.48
N VAL A 62 -9.67 17.75 -2.99
CA VAL A 62 -9.75 17.45 -4.43
C VAL A 62 -9.80 15.93 -4.58
N VAL A 63 -11.01 15.42 -4.73
CA VAL A 63 -11.29 14.17 -5.43
C VAL A 63 -10.75 14.30 -6.86
N LYS A 64 -9.74 13.48 -7.21
CA LYS A 64 -9.39 13.18 -8.60
C LYS A 64 -9.09 11.69 -8.76
N GLU A 65 -10.18 10.95 -8.67
CA GLU A 65 -10.58 9.90 -9.61
C GLU A 65 -9.49 9.28 -10.51
N SER A 66 -9.24 8.00 -10.26
CA SER A 66 -9.27 6.94 -11.26
C SER A 66 -8.71 7.28 -12.66
N SER A 67 -7.39 7.22 -12.84
CA SER A 67 -6.83 7.21 -14.21
C SER A 67 -5.60 6.31 -14.40
N ILE A 68 -5.03 5.72 -13.35
CA ILE A 68 -3.81 4.92 -13.49
C ILE A 68 -4.13 3.44 -13.76
N LEU A 69 -5.29 2.93 -13.33
CA LEU A 69 -5.61 1.50 -13.43
C LEU A 69 -6.02 1.04 -14.84
N MET A 70 -6.51 1.93 -15.72
CA MET A 70 -7.00 1.55 -17.05
C MET A 70 -5.90 1.31 -18.10
N LYS A 71 -4.65 1.72 -17.86
CA LYS A 71 -3.58 1.55 -18.86
C LYS A 71 -2.99 0.13 -18.88
N THR A 72 -3.10 -0.63 -17.79
CA THR A 72 -2.43 -1.94 -17.68
C THR A 72 -3.24 -3.09 -18.28
N ILE A 73 -4.57 -2.94 -18.43
CA ILE A 73 -5.45 -4.01 -18.90
C ILE A 73 -5.44 -4.13 -20.44
N ALA A 74 -4.94 -3.13 -21.17
CA ALA A 74 -4.95 -3.12 -22.63
C ALA A 74 -3.87 -3.98 -23.31
N PHE A 75 -3.01 -4.69 -22.57
CA PHE A 75 -1.89 -5.43 -23.16
C PHE A 75 -2.18 -6.90 -23.52
N PHE A 76 -3.33 -7.47 -23.12
CA PHE A 76 -3.58 -8.93 -23.25
C PHE A 76 -4.68 -9.34 -24.24
N LYS A 77 -5.23 -8.43 -25.07
CA LYS A 77 -6.43 -8.73 -25.87
C LYS A 77 -6.25 -8.71 -27.40
N ASN A 78 -5.04 -8.94 -27.93
CA ASN A 78 -4.80 -8.87 -29.38
C ASN A 78 -4.23 -10.13 -30.05
N ASN A 79 -4.16 -11.29 -29.39
CA ASN A 79 -3.60 -12.51 -30.03
C ASN A 79 -4.53 -13.73 -30.01
N GLU A 80 -5.84 -13.52 -30.09
CA GLU A 80 -6.79 -14.58 -30.45
C GLU A 80 -7.68 -14.01 -31.56
N ASP A 81 -7.25 -14.20 -32.82
CA ASP A 81 -8.13 -14.58 -33.94
C ASP A 81 -7.36 -14.52 -35.28
N GLY A 82 -7.33 -15.65 -36.00
CA GLY A 82 -7.19 -15.65 -37.45
C GLY A 82 -6.17 -16.61 -38.05
N LYS A 83 -6.57 -17.89 -38.15
CA LYS A 83 -6.30 -18.86 -39.22
C LYS A 83 -5.08 -18.67 -40.13
#